data_AF-R2QU79-F1
#
_entry.id   AF-R2QU79-F1
#
_cell.length_a   1.000
_cell.length_b   1.000
_cell.length_c   1.000
_cell.angle_alpha   90.00
_cell.angle_beta   90.00
_cell.angle_gamma   90.00
#
_symmetry.space_group_name_H-M   'P 1'
#
loop_
_entity.id
_entity.type
_entity.pdbx_description
1 polymer ?
#
loop_
_entity_poly.entity_id
_entity_poly.type
_entity_poly.pdbx_seq_one_letter_code
_entity_poly.pdbx_strand_id
1 'polypeptide(L)'
;MITILLGNSCTSCRKTKAWFQEHDIPFAARNIDHEPLSKEELKQIITLCPSGFDKIISKKSKIYRALNIDFDELSFNQLLVLLSQYPKLVKRPIIYDEKKIQVGFNEEEIRTLLPKEIKHTTRNYLYKVNTTMLYEDILAMQKTEFF
;
A
#
# COMPACT_ATOMS: atom_id res chain seq x y z
N MET A 1 -12.39 6.70 -5.57
CA MET A 1 -12.49 5.55 -4.64
C MET A 1 -11.10 4.95 -4.45
N ILE A 2 -10.73 4.48 -3.25
CA ILE A 2 -9.41 3.86 -3.02
C ILE A 2 -9.45 2.39 -3.46
N THR A 3 -8.43 1.97 -4.20
CA THR A 3 -8.23 0.60 -4.65
C THR A 3 -6.92 0.04 -4.08
N ILE A 4 -6.96 -1.20 -3.61
CA ILE A 4 -5.83 -1.92 -3.05
C ILE A 4 -5.57 -3.19 -3.86
N LEU A 5 -4.43 -3.24 -4.54
CA LEU A 5 -3.93 -4.44 -5.22
C LEU A 5 -3.09 -5.27 -4.27
N LEU A 6 -3.47 -6.53 -4.14
CA LEU A 6 -3.00 -7.44 -3.11
C LEU A 6 -2.39 -8.69 -3.74
N GLY A 7 -1.69 -9.46 -2.92
CA GLY A 7 -1.15 -10.76 -3.31
C GLY A 7 -1.21 -11.78 -2.18
N ASN A 8 -1.04 -13.04 -2.56
CA ASN A 8 -0.96 -14.18 -1.67
C ASN A 8 0.34 -14.12 -0.86
N SER A 9 0.29 -14.65 0.37
CA SER A 9 1.44 -14.72 1.30
C SER A 9 2.17 -13.39 1.49
N CYS A 10 1.44 -12.26 1.40
CA CYS A 10 2.00 -10.91 1.49
C CYS A 10 1.72 -10.28 2.85
N THR A 11 2.73 -10.23 3.72
CA THR A 11 2.61 -9.63 5.07
C THR A 11 2.23 -8.14 5.01
N SER A 12 2.86 -7.38 4.10
CA SER A 12 2.52 -5.96 3.89
C SER A 12 1.07 -5.78 3.42
N CYS A 13 0.54 -6.70 2.62
CA CYS A 13 -0.84 -6.65 2.15
C CYS A 13 -1.84 -6.89 3.29
N ARG A 14 -1.52 -7.81 4.23
CA ARG A 14 -2.32 -8.01 5.45
C ARG A 14 -2.31 -6.76 6.33
N LYS A 15 -1.14 -6.14 6.54
CA LYS A 15 -1.01 -4.87 7.27
C LYS A 15 -1.83 -3.76 6.65
N THR A 16 -1.74 -3.59 5.33
CA THR A 16 -2.55 -2.60 4.61
C THR A 16 -4.05 -2.83 4.81
N LYS A 17 -4.55 -4.07 4.61
CA LYS A 17 -5.97 -4.35 4.83
C LYS A 17 -6.41 -4.03 6.26
N ALA A 18 -5.65 -4.51 7.25
CA ALA A 18 -5.94 -4.28 8.66
C ALA A 18 -6.01 -2.77 8.95
N TRP A 19 -5.03 -2.00 8.48
CA TRP A 19 -5.00 -0.56 8.67
C TRP A 19 -6.24 0.14 8.12
N PHE A 20 -6.67 -0.19 6.91
CA PHE A 20 -7.89 0.39 6.32
C PHE A 20 -9.16 -0.02 7.08
N GLN A 21 -9.23 -1.27 7.56
CA GLN A 21 -10.35 -1.78 8.36
C GLN A 21 -10.42 -1.11 9.74
N GLU A 22 -9.28 -1.00 10.44
CA GLU A 22 -9.17 -0.36 11.76
C GLU A 22 -9.55 1.13 11.75
N HIS A 23 -9.40 1.79 10.61
CA HIS A 23 -9.74 3.20 10.44
C HIS A 23 -11.12 3.42 9.77
N ASP A 24 -11.90 2.35 9.56
CA ASP A 24 -13.21 2.38 8.90
C ASP A 24 -13.21 3.09 7.53
N ILE A 25 -12.13 2.91 6.77
CA ILE A 25 -11.95 3.56 5.47
C ILE A 25 -12.43 2.62 4.37
N PRO A 26 -13.41 3.01 3.54
CA PRO A 26 -13.89 2.17 2.46
C PRO A 26 -12.82 2.01 1.37
N PHE A 27 -12.62 0.77 0.91
CA PHE A 27 -11.70 0.45 -0.17
C PHE A 27 -12.22 -0.71 -1.02
N ALA A 28 -11.85 -0.70 -2.29
CA ALA A 28 -11.94 -1.87 -3.16
C ALA A 28 -10.64 -2.66 -3.07
N ALA A 29 -10.71 -3.99 -3.07
CA ALA A 29 -9.56 -4.87 -2.99
C ALA A 29 -9.58 -5.91 -4.11
N ARG A 30 -8.45 -6.07 -4.80
CA ARG A 30 -8.27 -7.08 -5.86
C ARG A 30 -6.98 -7.85 -5.64
N ASN A 31 -7.02 -9.17 -5.84
CA ASN A 31 -5.84 -10.03 -5.74
C ASN A 31 -5.24 -10.26 -7.13
N ILE A 32 -4.05 -9.68 -7.37
CA ILE A 32 -3.41 -9.72 -8.69
C ILE A 32 -2.67 -11.04 -8.98
N ASP A 33 -2.60 -11.97 -8.03
CA ASP A 33 -2.15 -13.34 -8.32
C ASP A 33 -3.25 -14.17 -9.02
N HIS A 34 -4.53 -13.88 -8.74
CA HIS A 34 -5.68 -14.56 -9.35
C HIS A 34 -6.24 -13.80 -10.54
N GLU A 35 -6.22 -12.46 -10.46
CA GLU A 35 -6.68 -11.57 -11.52
C GLU A 35 -5.54 -10.64 -11.94
N PRO A 36 -4.61 -11.12 -12.80
CA PRO A 36 -3.47 -10.33 -13.28
C PRO A 36 -3.87 -8.99 -13.88
N LEU A 37 -2.98 -8.00 -13.77
CA LEU A 37 -3.18 -6.69 -14.38
C LEU A 37 -3.00 -6.76 -15.90
N SER A 38 -3.90 -6.10 -16.62
CA SER A 38 -3.75 -5.81 -18.04
C SER A 38 -2.61 -4.81 -18.29
N LYS A 39 -2.17 -4.69 -19.54
CA LYS A 39 -1.13 -3.72 -19.92
C LYS A 39 -1.61 -2.29 -19.73
N GLU A 40 -2.89 -2.04 -19.98
CA GLU A 40 -3.55 -0.75 -19.84
C GLU A 40 -3.59 -0.32 -18.37
N GLU A 41 -3.95 -1.23 -17.47
CA GLU A 41 -3.91 -0.97 -16.03
C GLU A 41 -2.48 -0.74 -15.52
N LEU A 42 -1.52 -1.55 -15.96
CA LEU A 42 -0.10 -1.38 -15.62
C LEU A 42 0.41 -0.02 -16.09
N LYS A 43 0.04 0.40 -17.30
CA LYS A 43 0.39 1.72 -17.84
C LYS A 43 -0.15 2.83 -16.94
N GLN A 44 -1.43 2.78 -16.56
CA GLN A 44 -2.03 3.76 -15.65
C GLN A 44 -1.31 3.81 -14.31
N ILE A 45 -1.05 2.65 -13.70
CA ILE A 45 -0.37 2.52 -12.42
C ILE A 45 1.04 3.12 -12.47
N ILE A 46 1.81 2.83 -13.53
CA ILE A 46 3.17 3.34 -13.68
C ILE A 46 3.15 4.85 -13.93
N THR A 47 2.22 5.36 -14.75
CA THR A 47 2.07 6.80 -14.99
C THR A 47 1.67 7.57 -13.73
N LEU A 48 0.89 6.97 -12.83
CA LEU A 48 0.56 7.57 -11.54
C LEU A 48 1.78 7.63 -10.60
N CYS A 49 2.80 6.80 -10.80
CA CYS A 49 3.95 6.71 -9.92
C CYS A 49 5.01 7.77 -10.26
N PRO A 50 5.30 8.75 -9.38
CA PRO A 50 6.26 9.82 -9.69
C PRO A 50 7.68 9.31 -9.93
N SER A 51 8.04 8.20 -9.30
CA SER A 51 9.34 7.53 -9.48
C SER A 51 9.37 6.55 -10.67
N GLY A 52 8.33 6.56 -11.52
CA GLY A 52 8.20 5.62 -12.63
C GLY A 52 8.08 4.17 -12.18
N PHE A 53 8.54 3.26 -13.06
CA PHE A 53 8.35 1.82 -12.88
C PHE A 53 9.21 1.21 -11.77
N ASP A 54 10.29 1.88 -11.35
CA ASP A 54 11.28 1.32 -10.44
C ASP A 54 10.68 0.88 -9.09
N LYS A 55 9.74 1.67 -8.56
CA LYS A 55 9.03 1.32 -7.32
C LYS A 55 8.03 0.18 -7.52
N ILE A 56 7.51 0.01 -8.73
CA ILE A 56 6.52 -1.02 -9.08
C ILE A 56 7.17 -2.39 -9.16
N ILE A 57 8.48 -2.50 -9.44
CA ILE A 57 9.15 -3.79 -9.55
C ILE A 57 9.57 -4.34 -8.18
N SER A 58 9.21 -5.60 -7.93
CA SER A 58 9.63 -6.39 -6.79
C SER A 58 11.04 -6.97 -7.02
N LYS A 59 12.07 -6.12 -6.93
CA LYS A 59 13.49 -6.49 -7.11
C LYS A 59 13.98 -7.60 -6.16
N LYS A 60 13.26 -7.83 -5.05
CA LYS A 60 13.56 -8.90 -4.07
C LYS A 60 12.90 -10.25 -4.40
N SER A 61 12.04 -10.32 -5.42
CA SER A 61 11.31 -11.54 -5.76
C SER A 61 12.22 -12.60 -6.38
N LYS A 62 11.89 -13.89 -6.18
CA LYS A 62 12.62 -15.01 -6.80
C LYS A 62 12.60 -14.93 -8.34
N ILE A 63 11.47 -14.51 -8.92
CA ILE A 63 11.30 -14.38 -10.36
C ILE A 63 12.18 -13.27 -10.95
N TYR A 64 12.34 -12.13 -10.25
CA TYR A 64 13.25 -11.07 -10.67
C TYR A 64 14.68 -11.60 -10.81
N ARG A 65 15.16 -12.34 -9.80
CA ARG A 65 16.49 -12.95 -9.81
C ARG A 65 16.65 -14.04 -10.87
N ALA A 66 15.59 -14.79 -11.14
CA ALA A 66 15.61 -15.90 -12.09
C ALA A 66 15.62 -15.45 -13.56
N LEU A 67 14.97 -14.32 -13.88
CA LEU A 67 14.88 -13.81 -15.24
C LEU A 67 16.22 -13.25 -15.75
N ASN A 68 17.07 -12.73 -14.86
CA ASN A 68 18.38 -12.15 -15.21
C ASN A 68 18.32 -11.14 -16.37
N ILE A 69 17.28 -10.29 -16.36
CA ILE A 69 17.04 -9.24 -17.34
C ILE A 69 17.57 -7.92 -16.78
N ASP A 70 18.20 -7.11 -17.64
CA ASP A 70 18.42 -5.70 -17.34
C ASP A 70 17.13 -4.92 -17.61
N PHE A 71 16.52 -4.41 -16.54
CA PHE A 71 15.25 -3.68 -16.63
C PHE A 71 15.42 -2.27 -17.19
N ASP A 72 16.64 -1.71 -17.15
CA ASP A 72 16.93 -0.36 -17.64
C ASP A 72 17.04 -0.34 -19.18
N GLU A 73 17.31 -1.48 -19.80
CA GLU A 73 17.33 -1.66 -21.26
C GLU A 73 15.94 -1.96 -21.86
N LEU A 74 14.93 -2.25 -21.04
CA LEU A 74 13.60 -2.56 -21.52
C LEU A 74 12.88 -1.30 -22.02
N SER A 75 12.33 -1.39 -23.23
CA SER A 75 11.32 -0.41 -23.64
C SER A 75 10.09 -0.49 -22.73
N PHE A 76 9.36 0.62 -22.60
CA PHE A 76 8.16 0.68 -21.79
C PHE A 76 7.14 -0.41 -22.17
N ASN A 77 6.96 -0.71 -23.47
CA ASN A 77 6.05 -1.76 -23.91
C ASN A 77 6.53 -3.17 -23.54
N GLN A 78 7.84 -3.45 -23.62
CA GLN A 78 8.40 -4.73 -23.18
C GLN A 78 8.22 -4.92 -21.67
N LEU A 79 8.42 -3.86 -20.89
CA LEU A 79 8.16 -3.87 -19.46
C LEU A 79 6.69 -4.20 -19.15
N LEU A 80 5.74 -3.57 -19.83
CA LEU A 80 4.31 -3.85 -19.63
C LEU A 80 3.96 -5.31 -19.96
N VAL A 81 4.51 -5.86 -21.06
CA VAL A 81 4.36 -7.28 -21.40
C VAL A 81 4.89 -8.16 -20.29
N LEU A 82 6.11 -7.88 -19.82
CA LEU A 82 6.79 -8.67 -18.79
C LEU A 82 6.01 -8.67 -17.47
N LEU A 83 5.54 -7.52 -17.01
CA LEU A 83 4.79 -7.40 -15.76
C LEU A 83 3.42 -8.09 -15.84
N SER A 84 2.77 -8.05 -17.02
CA SER A 84 1.50 -8.75 -17.24
C SER A 84 1.67 -10.28 -17.26
N GLN A 85 2.76 -10.77 -17.86
CA GLN A 85 3.10 -12.20 -17.88
C GLN A 85 3.53 -12.72 -16.50
N TYR A 86 4.22 -11.90 -15.71
CA TYR A 86 4.73 -12.27 -14.40
C TYR A 86 4.24 -11.33 -13.30
N PRO A 87 2.98 -11.47 -12.82
CA PRO A 87 2.41 -10.62 -11.77
C PRO A 87 3.23 -10.59 -10.48
N LYS A 88 4.02 -11.65 -10.21
CA LYS A 88 4.93 -11.72 -9.06
C LYS A 88 6.08 -10.71 -9.11
N LEU A 89 6.39 -10.14 -10.29
CA LEU A 89 7.29 -9.01 -10.44
C LEU A 89 6.68 -7.71 -9.95
N VAL A 90 5.36 -7.60 -9.84
CA VAL A 90 4.70 -6.40 -9.33
C VAL A 90 4.80 -6.38 -7.80
N LYS A 91 5.38 -5.30 -7.28
CA LYS A 91 5.51 -5.03 -5.86
C LYS A 91 4.13 -4.78 -5.28
N ARG A 92 3.89 -5.34 -4.09
CA ARG A 92 2.59 -5.33 -3.42
C ARG A 92 2.74 -4.96 -1.95
N PRO A 93 1.73 -4.37 -1.31
CA PRO A 93 0.47 -3.90 -1.93
C PRO A 93 0.69 -2.67 -2.81
N ILE A 94 -0.23 -2.40 -3.73
CA ILE A 94 -0.34 -1.10 -4.42
C ILE A 94 -1.65 -0.47 -3.98
N ILE A 95 -1.59 0.76 -3.47
CA ILE A 95 -2.73 1.47 -2.94
C ILE A 95 -2.86 2.74 -3.76
N TYR A 96 -3.98 2.96 -4.42
CA TYR A 96 -4.13 4.10 -5.30
C TYR A 96 -5.57 4.60 -5.37
N ASP A 97 -5.71 5.87 -5.73
CA ASP A 97 -6.95 6.47 -6.21
C ASP A 97 -6.69 7.12 -7.58
N GLU A 98 -7.59 8.00 -8.02
CA GLU A 98 -7.46 8.69 -9.31
C GLU A 98 -6.24 9.62 -9.42
N LYS A 99 -5.64 10.02 -8.29
CA LYS A 99 -4.63 11.09 -8.23
C LYS A 99 -3.33 10.65 -7.60
N LYS A 100 -3.36 9.63 -6.75
CA LYS A 100 -2.24 9.26 -5.88
C LYS A 100 -2.06 7.77 -5.84
N ILE A 101 -0.82 7.37 -5.63
CA ILE A 101 -0.41 5.99 -5.52
C ILE A 101 0.65 5.84 -4.43
N GLN A 102 0.59 4.72 -3.73
CA GLN A 102 1.62 4.22 -2.85
C GLN A 102 1.94 2.78 -3.21
N VAL A 103 3.23 2.46 -3.20
CA VAL A 103 3.73 1.14 -3.55
C VAL A 103 4.47 0.54 -2.37
N GLY A 104 3.95 -0.57 -1.86
CA GLY A 104 4.32 -1.14 -0.57
C GLY A 104 3.50 -0.55 0.58
N PHE A 105 3.70 -1.09 1.78
CA PHE A 105 3.09 -0.56 2.99
C PHE A 105 4.06 0.37 3.70
N ASN A 106 3.63 1.62 3.88
CA ASN A 106 4.20 2.63 4.77
C ASN A 106 3.02 3.34 5.43
N GLU A 107 2.93 3.24 6.74
CA GLU A 107 1.80 3.76 7.52
C GLU A 107 1.70 5.29 7.48
N GLU A 108 2.82 6.01 7.39
CA GLU A 108 2.80 7.47 7.33
C GLU A 108 2.32 7.94 5.94
N GLU A 109 2.84 7.30 4.89
CA GLU A 109 2.48 7.63 3.50
C GLU A 109 1.01 7.31 3.18
N ILE A 110 0.43 6.27 3.80
CA ILE A 110 -0.95 5.83 3.52
C ILE A 110 -1.97 6.92 3.84
N ARG A 111 -1.68 7.77 4.82
CA ARG A 111 -2.51 8.90 5.23
C ARG A 111 -2.59 9.96 4.15
N THR A 112 -1.56 10.07 3.31
CA THR A 112 -1.52 11.06 2.22
C THR A 112 -2.52 10.75 1.12
N LEU A 113 -2.86 9.45 0.94
CA LEU A 113 -3.83 8.94 -0.03
C LEU A 113 -5.27 9.24 0.36
N LEU A 114 -5.55 9.55 1.63
CA LEU A 114 -6.92 9.75 2.08
C LEU A 114 -7.54 11.05 1.52
N PRO A 115 -8.84 11.02 1.15
CA PRO A 115 -9.64 12.21 0.88
C PRO A 115 -9.59 13.21 2.04
N LYS A 116 -9.81 14.50 1.76
CA LYS A 116 -9.69 15.57 2.77
C LYS A 116 -10.71 15.40 3.91
N GLU A 117 -11.87 14.88 3.57
CA GLU A 117 -13.02 14.63 4.44
C GLU A 117 -12.67 13.53 5.46
N ILE A 118 -12.00 12.47 4.97
CA ILE A 118 -11.51 11.37 5.81
C ILE A 118 -10.32 11.87 6.65
N LYS A 119 -9.42 12.70 6.10
CA LYS A 119 -8.29 13.25 6.87
C LYS A 119 -8.71 14.03 8.10
N HIS A 120 -9.78 14.84 8.03
CA HIS A 120 -10.25 15.57 9.21
C HIS A 120 -10.77 14.61 10.29
N THR A 121 -11.56 13.62 9.88
CA THR A 121 -12.12 12.61 10.79
C THR A 121 -11.05 11.71 11.38
N THR A 122 -10.13 11.17 10.57
CA THR A 122 -9.00 10.35 11.00
C THR A 122 -8.07 11.13 11.92
N ARG A 123 -7.77 12.40 11.61
CA ARG A 123 -6.95 13.25 12.49
C ARG A 123 -7.63 13.43 13.85
N ASN A 124 -8.92 13.78 13.87
CA ASN A 124 -9.67 13.97 15.12
C ASN A 124 -9.83 12.66 15.91
N TYR A 125 -10.04 11.53 15.23
CA TYR A 125 -10.08 10.20 15.84
C TYR A 125 -8.74 9.83 16.47
N LEU A 126 -7.62 10.01 15.77
CA LEU A 126 -6.29 9.72 16.31
C LEU A 126 -5.92 10.64 17.47
N TYR A 127 -6.26 11.93 17.39
CA TYR A 127 -6.12 12.82 18.54
C TYR A 127 -6.93 12.30 19.73
N LYS A 128 -8.20 11.92 19.52
CA LYS A 128 -9.06 11.39 20.56
C LYS A 128 -8.52 10.10 21.17
N VAL A 129 -8.13 9.13 20.36
CA VAL A 129 -7.56 7.84 20.81
C VAL A 129 -6.25 8.05 21.56
N ASN A 130 -5.33 8.88 21.05
CA ASN A 130 -4.08 9.18 21.74
C ASN A 130 -4.31 9.89 23.08
N THR A 131 -5.26 10.82 23.17
CA THR A 131 -5.60 11.48 24.44
C THR A 131 -6.23 10.50 25.43
N THR A 132 -7.10 9.60 24.98
CA THR A 132 -7.70 8.56 25.84
C THR A 132 -6.64 7.58 26.35
N MET A 133 -5.75 7.09 25.50
CA MET A 133 -4.66 6.20 25.93
C MET A 133 -3.73 6.88 26.93
N LEU A 134 -3.32 8.12 26.67
CA LEU A 134 -2.51 8.90 27.60
C LEU A 134 -3.20 9.09 28.96
N TYR A 135 -4.51 9.30 28.98
CA TYR A 135 -5.28 9.44 30.22
C TYR A 135 -5.32 8.14 31.03
N GLU A 136 -5.57 7.01 30.36
CA GLU A 136 -5.55 5.69 31.01
C GLU A 136 -4.15 5.33 31.53
N ASP A 137 -3.09 5.67 30.79
CA ASP A 137 -1.70 5.47 31.23
C ASP A 137 -1.37 6.31 32.47
N ILE A 138 -1.78 7.59 32.50
CA ILE A 138 -1.61 8.45 33.68
C ILE A 138 -2.39 7.90 34.88
N LEU A 139 -3.63 7.46 34.68
CA LEU A 139 -4.43 6.84 35.75
C LEU A 139 -3.81 5.54 36.27
N ALA A 140 -3.22 4.73 35.38
CA ALA A 140 -2.50 3.53 35.75
C ALA A 140 -1.26 3.86 36.60
N MET A 141 -0.48 4.87 36.19
CA MET A 141 0.70 5.34 36.93
C MET A 141 0.34 5.87 38.33
N GLN A 142 -0.75 6.63 38.46
CA GLN A 142 -1.23 7.15 39.74
C GLN A 142 -1.72 6.05 40.71
N LYS A 143 -2.16 4.89 40.21
CA LYS A 143 -2.58 3.76 41.05
C LYS A 143 -1.40 2.95 41.60
N THR A 144 -0.24 3.04 40.95
CA THR A 144 1.00 2.34 41.38
C THR A 144 1.79 3.08 42.46
N GLU A 145 1.56 4.38 42.66
CA GLU A 145 2.28 5.19 43.68
C GLU A 145 1.63 5.17 45.08
N PHE A 146 0.57 4.38 45.28
CA PHE A 146 -0.19 4.28 46.54
C PHE A 146 -0.01 2.95 47.30
N PHE A 147 1.08 2.22 47.05
CA PHE A 147 1.49 1.05 47.86
C PHE A 147 2.84 1.28 48.56
#